data_AF-A0A0S2EN77-F1
#
_entry.id   AF-A0A0S2EN77-F1
#
_cell.length_a   1.000
_cell.length_b   1.000
_cell.length_c   1.000
_cell.angle_alpha   90.00
_cell.angle_beta   90.00
_cell.angle_gamma   90.00
#
_symmetry.space_group_name_H-M   'P 1'
#
loop_
_entity.id
_entity.type
_entity.pdbx_description
1 polymer ?
#
loop_
_entity_poly.entity_id
_entity_poly.type
_entity_poly.pdbx_seq_one_letter_code
_entity_poly.pdbx_strand_id
1 'polypeptide(L)'
;MRHVDFAPLYRSTVGFDRLFSMLDTLGSNEAAQSYPPYNIERTGENAYRITMAVAGFGDGELSIESRENTLTVKGEKAEAEGEKAEFLYRGIAGRTFERRFQLAEHVEVKGASLKNGLLHIDLLRVIPEAMKPRRIEISNANANAKTIEANAA
;
A
#
# COMPACT_ATOMS: atom_id res chain seq x y z
N MET A 1 -13.61 32.13 7.80
CA MET A 1 -12.79 31.25 8.67
C MET A 1 -11.82 30.51 7.77
N ARG A 2 -10.51 30.53 8.08
CA ARG A 2 -9.50 29.77 7.31
C ARG A 2 -9.69 28.29 7.62
N HIS A 3 -10.06 27.51 6.60
CA HIS A 3 -10.19 26.07 6.70
C HIS A 3 -8.80 25.44 6.69
N VAL A 4 -8.54 24.52 7.62
CA VAL A 4 -7.29 23.77 7.67
C VAL A 4 -7.56 22.47 6.92
N ASP A 5 -6.84 22.28 5.81
CA ASP A 5 -6.96 21.12 4.92
C ASP A 5 -5.94 20.04 5.34
N PHE A 6 -6.48 18.86 5.66
CA PHE A 6 -5.70 17.69 6.08
C PHE A 6 -5.53 16.64 4.96
N ALA A 7 -5.98 16.94 3.72
CA ALA A 7 -5.77 16.13 2.52
C ALA A 7 -4.33 15.63 2.28
N PRO A 8 -3.26 16.35 2.69
CA PRO A 8 -1.89 15.85 2.56
C PRO A 8 -1.61 14.55 3.33
N LEU A 9 -2.35 14.27 4.42
CA LEU A 9 -2.14 13.08 5.25
C LEU A 9 -2.75 11.79 4.65
N TYR A 10 -3.78 11.93 3.81
CA TYR A 10 -4.47 10.82 3.12
C TYR A 10 -3.64 10.22 1.99
N ARG A 11 -2.72 10.99 1.40
CA ARG A 11 -1.89 10.55 0.27
C ARG A 11 -0.74 9.64 0.70
N SER A 12 -0.58 9.44 2.02
CA SER A 12 0.57 8.76 2.62
C SER A 12 0.18 7.75 3.70
N THR A 13 -1.05 7.24 3.73
CA THR A 13 -1.42 6.16 4.68
C THR A 13 -2.45 5.20 4.08
N VAL A 14 -2.22 3.89 4.21
CA VAL A 14 -3.15 2.82 3.81
C VAL A 14 -3.62 2.12 5.08
N GLY A 15 -4.95 1.97 5.28
CA GLY A 15 -5.53 1.18 6.38
C GLY A 15 -6.31 1.94 7.48
N PHE A 16 -6.55 3.25 7.32
CA PHE A 16 -7.35 4.07 8.27
C PHE A 16 -8.79 4.33 7.78
N ASP A 17 -9.24 3.54 6.81
CA ASP A 17 -10.39 3.80 5.94
C ASP A 17 -11.74 4.00 6.68
N ARG A 18 -11.91 3.41 7.88
CA ARG A 18 -13.15 3.50 8.66
C ARG A 18 -13.40 4.84 9.36
N LEU A 19 -12.35 5.59 9.71
CA LEU A 19 -12.51 6.92 10.33
C LEU A 19 -12.79 7.99 9.28
N PHE A 20 -12.29 7.76 8.07
CA PHE A 20 -12.40 8.70 6.96
C PHE A 20 -13.67 8.53 6.14
N SER A 21 -14.23 7.32 6.06
CA SER A 21 -15.55 7.09 5.46
C SER A 21 -16.69 7.82 6.17
N MET A 22 -16.52 8.19 7.46
CA MET A 22 -17.50 9.01 8.18
C MET A 22 -17.31 10.51 7.91
N LEU A 23 -16.09 10.95 7.57
CA LEU A 23 -15.75 12.35 7.31
C LEU A 23 -15.98 12.74 5.83
N ASP A 24 -15.91 11.77 4.91
CA ASP A 24 -16.19 11.92 3.47
C ASP A 24 -17.62 12.37 3.15
N THR A 25 -18.56 12.23 4.09
CA THR A 25 -19.97 12.61 3.87
C THR A 25 -20.21 14.13 3.92
N LEU A 26 -19.20 14.95 4.25
CA LEU A 26 -19.40 16.38 4.54
C LEU A 26 -18.45 17.37 3.83
N GLY A 27 -17.52 16.94 2.97
CA GLY A 27 -16.49 17.86 2.43
C GLY A 27 -16.10 17.62 0.98
N SER A 28 -16.64 18.44 0.08
CA SER A 28 -16.34 18.46 -1.36
C SER A 28 -14.90 18.81 -1.74
N ASN A 29 -14.56 18.47 -2.99
CA ASN A 29 -13.78 19.23 -3.99
C ASN A 29 -12.24 19.15 -4.06
N GLU A 30 -11.78 18.93 -5.30
CA GLU A 30 -10.45 19.20 -5.88
C GLU A 30 -9.25 18.39 -5.37
N ALA A 31 -9.24 17.08 -5.66
CA ALA A 31 -7.99 16.32 -5.75
C ALA A 31 -7.16 16.83 -6.94
N ALA A 32 -6.18 17.71 -6.68
CA ALA A 32 -5.15 18.08 -7.66
C ALA A 32 -4.66 16.85 -8.44
N GLN A 33 -4.81 16.87 -9.77
CA GLN A 33 -4.44 15.78 -10.68
C GLN A 33 -2.98 15.35 -10.48
N SER A 34 -2.76 14.35 -9.64
CA SER A 34 -1.44 13.83 -9.32
C SER A 34 -0.98 12.92 -10.47
N TYR A 35 0.00 13.37 -11.25
CA TYR A 35 0.58 12.58 -12.34
C TYR A 35 1.73 11.67 -11.86
N PRO A 36 1.78 10.39 -12.24
CA PRO A 36 0.82 9.71 -13.12
C PRO A 36 -0.45 9.33 -12.36
N PRO A 37 -1.62 9.35 -13.01
CA PRO A 37 -2.86 8.94 -12.37
C PRO A 37 -2.78 7.46 -12.01
N TYR A 38 -3.36 7.11 -10.86
CA TYR A 38 -3.33 5.76 -10.32
C TYR A 38 -4.60 5.40 -9.59
N ASN A 39 -4.87 4.09 -9.52
CA ASN A 39 -5.91 3.49 -8.71
C ASN A 39 -5.27 2.57 -7.67
N ILE A 40 -5.92 2.44 -6.52
CA ILE A 40 -5.62 1.41 -5.52
C ILE A 40 -6.90 0.62 -5.33
N GLU A 41 -6.87 -0.66 -5.65
CA GLU A 41 -8.03 -1.55 -5.58
C GLU A 41 -7.76 -2.72 -4.64
N ARG A 42 -8.81 -3.17 -3.94
CA ARG A 42 -8.77 -4.40 -3.15
C ARG A 42 -9.19 -5.55 -4.05
N THR A 43 -8.30 -6.51 -4.27
CA THR A 43 -8.52 -7.67 -5.15
C THR A 43 -8.89 -8.95 -4.38
N GLY A 44 -8.81 -8.92 -3.06
CA GLY A 44 -9.23 -10.01 -2.18
C GLY A 44 -9.24 -9.59 -0.72
N GLU A 45 -9.45 -10.54 0.20
CA GLU A 45 -9.52 -10.21 1.63
C GLU A 45 -8.23 -9.55 2.14
N ASN A 46 -7.08 -10.08 1.71
CA ASN A 46 -5.74 -9.59 2.07
C ASN A 46 -4.93 -9.14 0.86
N ALA A 47 -5.55 -8.99 -0.31
CA ALA A 47 -4.87 -8.68 -1.56
C ALA A 47 -5.31 -7.30 -2.09
N TYR A 48 -4.33 -6.53 -2.55
CA TYR A 48 -4.51 -5.19 -3.10
C TYR A 48 -3.70 -5.07 -4.39
N ARG A 49 -4.08 -4.12 -5.23
CA ARG A 49 -3.37 -3.78 -6.46
C ARG A 49 -3.30 -2.28 -6.63
N ILE A 50 -2.11 -1.78 -6.95
CA ILE A 50 -1.92 -0.42 -7.44
C ILE A 50 -1.86 -0.49 -8.96
N THR A 51 -2.65 0.31 -9.66
CA THR A 51 -2.61 0.43 -11.12
C THR A 51 -2.28 1.86 -11.49
N MET A 52 -1.14 2.10 -12.16
CA MET A 52 -0.66 3.44 -12.53
C MET A 52 -0.57 3.61 -14.05
N ALA A 53 -1.02 4.75 -14.59
CA ALA A 53 -0.88 5.03 -16.02
C ALA A 53 0.52 5.59 -16.33
N VAL A 54 1.41 4.75 -16.84
CA VAL A 54 2.81 5.07 -17.17
C VAL A 54 3.05 4.95 -18.68
N ALA A 55 2.04 5.27 -19.48
CA ALA A 55 2.13 5.22 -20.93
C ALA A 55 3.31 6.04 -21.45
N GLY A 56 4.11 5.41 -22.30
CA GLY A 56 5.31 6.00 -22.88
C GLY A 56 6.61 5.67 -22.13
N PHE A 57 6.57 4.99 -20.98
CA PHE A 57 7.76 4.43 -20.33
C PHE A 57 7.98 2.97 -20.74
N GLY A 58 9.23 2.61 -21.02
CA GLY A 58 9.65 1.21 -21.16
C GLY A 58 10.04 0.57 -19.82
N ASP A 59 10.20 -0.76 -19.80
CA ASP A 59 10.56 -1.50 -18.57
C ASP A 59 11.88 -1.02 -17.95
N GLY A 60 12.87 -0.66 -18.77
CA GLY A 60 14.17 -0.13 -18.31
C GLY A 60 14.15 1.33 -17.86
N GLU A 61 13.03 2.03 -18.06
CA GLU A 61 12.83 3.43 -17.66
C GLU A 61 12.04 3.55 -16.36
N LEU A 62 11.58 2.43 -15.80
CA LEU A 62 10.80 2.36 -14.57
C LEU A 62 11.60 1.66 -13.47
N SER A 63 11.60 2.23 -12.27
CA SER A 63 12.16 1.62 -11.07
C SER A 63 11.09 1.52 -9.99
N ILE A 64 11.05 0.38 -9.31
CA ILE A 64 10.11 0.10 -8.21
C ILE A 64 10.93 -0.40 -7.03
N GLU A 65 10.90 0.34 -5.93
CA GLU A 65 11.65 0.03 -4.72
C GLU A 65 10.73 -0.01 -3.51
N SER A 66 10.79 -1.08 -2.73
CA SER A 66 10.10 -1.19 -1.45
C SER A 66 11.11 -1.11 -0.32
N ARG A 67 10.99 -0.11 0.54
CA ARG A 67 11.84 0.06 1.72
C ARG A 67 10.98 0.33 2.94
N GLU A 68 11.12 -0.52 3.95
CA GLU A 68 10.28 -0.50 5.16
C GLU A 68 8.80 -0.54 4.78
N ASN A 69 8.06 0.53 5.07
CA ASN A 69 6.64 0.67 4.77
C ASN A 69 6.39 1.65 3.62
N THR A 70 7.39 1.90 2.77
CA THR A 70 7.28 2.84 1.65
C THR A 70 7.60 2.14 0.33
N LEU A 71 6.66 2.15 -0.60
CA LEU A 71 6.85 1.74 -1.98
C LEU A 71 7.08 2.97 -2.86
N THR A 72 8.22 3.04 -3.53
CA THR A 72 8.57 4.13 -4.44
C THR A 72 8.57 3.63 -5.88
N VAL A 73 7.87 4.34 -6.75
CA VAL A 73 7.82 4.11 -8.19
C VAL A 73 8.42 5.33 -8.88
N LYS A 74 9.48 5.14 -9.65
CA LYS A 74 10.13 6.17 -10.43
C LYS A 74 10.01 5.85 -11.91
N GLY A 75 9.81 6.87 -12.72
CA GLY A 75 9.94 6.77 -14.17
C GLY A 75 10.84 7.88 -14.65
N GLU A 76 11.90 7.52 -15.36
CA GLU A 76 12.86 8.45 -15.94
C GLU A 76 13.16 8.01 -17.36
N LYS A 77 12.93 8.91 -18.33
CA LYS A 77 13.35 8.65 -19.70
C LYS A 77 14.82 8.97 -19.83
N ALA A 78 15.58 8.08 -20.47
CA ALA A 78 16.90 8.45 -20.94
C ALA A 78 16.75 9.68 -21.85
N GLU A 79 17.61 10.68 -21.66
CA GLU A 79 17.68 11.80 -22.60
C GLU A 79 17.94 11.23 -23.99
N ALA A 80 17.13 11.61 -24.97
CA ALA A 80 17.39 11.27 -26.35
C ALA A 80 18.66 12.02 -26.78
N GLU A 81 19.81 11.39 -26.60
CA GLU A 81 21.06 11.84 -27.19
C GLU A 81 20.88 11.89 -28.71
N GLY A 82 20.77 13.11 -29.25
CA GLY A 82 21.09 13.36 -30.66
C GLY A 82 19.96 13.84 -31.57
N GLU A 83 18.68 13.73 -31.20
CA GLU A 83 17.60 14.22 -32.07
C GLU A 83 16.92 15.46 -31.49
N LYS A 84 17.39 16.63 -31.94
CA LYS A 84 16.60 17.87 -31.91
C LYS A 84 15.43 17.71 -32.88
N ALA A 85 14.47 16.86 -32.54
CA ALA A 85 13.22 16.78 -33.27
C ALA A 85 12.54 18.17 -33.20
N GLU A 86 12.26 18.74 -34.35
CA GLU A 86 11.51 19.99 -34.46
C GLU A 86 10.02 19.67 -34.17
N PHE A 87 9.65 19.74 -32.90
CA PHE A 87 8.27 19.48 -32.49
C PHE A 87 7.38 20.68 -32.86
N LEU A 88 6.39 20.46 -33.73
CA LEU A 88 5.32 21.44 -33.98
C LEU A 88 4.38 21.58 -32.79
N TYR A 89 4.16 20.49 -32.04
CA TYR A 89 3.42 20.45 -30.78
C TYR A 89 3.84 19.23 -29.96
N ARG A 90 4.07 19.40 -28.66
CA ARG A 90 4.51 18.32 -27.75
C ARG A 90 3.52 18.12 -26.61
N GLY A 91 2.48 17.31 -26.86
CA GLY A 91 1.46 16.97 -25.87
C GLY A 91 1.88 15.88 -24.86
N ILE A 92 2.92 15.09 -25.19
CA ILE A 92 3.43 14.00 -24.35
C ILE A 92 4.89 14.30 -24.04
N ALA A 93 5.12 15.06 -22.98
CA ALA A 93 6.45 15.18 -22.42
C ALA A 93 6.69 13.94 -21.54
N GLY A 94 7.74 13.17 -21.82
CA GLY A 94 8.20 12.08 -20.94
C GLY A 94 8.75 12.66 -19.65
N ARG A 95 7.85 13.13 -18.78
CA ARG A 95 8.18 13.80 -17.54
C ARG A 95 8.70 12.76 -16.57
N THR A 96 9.93 12.94 -16.11
CA THR A 96 10.44 12.20 -14.96
C THR A 96 9.46 12.35 -13.80
N PHE A 97 9.10 11.23 -13.18
CA PHE A 97 8.22 11.23 -12.03
C PHE A 97 8.76 10.34 -10.93
N GLU A 98 8.39 10.69 -9.70
CA GLU A 98 8.55 9.85 -8.53
C GLU A 98 7.22 9.82 -7.78
N ARG A 99 6.78 8.63 -7.41
CA ARG A 99 5.57 8.39 -6.63
C ARG A 99 5.89 7.49 -5.46
N ARG A 100 5.41 7.86 -4.28
CA ARG A 100 5.60 7.11 -3.05
C ARG A 100 4.24 6.72 -2.51
N PHE A 101 4.10 5.45 -2.14
CA PHE A 101 2.93 4.88 -1.50
C PHE A 101 3.35 4.39 -0.12
N GLN A 102 2.63 4.81 0.89
CA GLN A 102 2.82 4.25 2.23
C GLN A 102 2.03 2.96 2.36
N LEU A 103 2.73 1.87 2.66
CA LEU A 103 2.14 0.56 2.88
C LEU A 103 1.75 0.41 4.36
N ALA A 104 0.62 -0.26 4.58
CA ALA A 104 0.23 -0.67 5.92
C ALA A 104 1.21 -1.70 6.48
N GLU A 105 1.18 -1.90 7.78
CA GLU A 105 2.01 -2.90 8.43
C GLU A 105 1.71 -4.31 7.88
N HIS A 106 2.79 -5.04 7.58
CA HIS A 106 2.78 -6.38 6.98
C HIS A 106 2.16 -6.47 5.58
N VAL A 107 2.07 -5.36 4.84
CA VAL A 107 1.77 -5.39 3.40
C VAL A 107 3.08 -5.49 2.63
N GLU A 108 3.18 -6.50 1.77
CA GLU A 108 4.36 -6.77 0.95
C GLU A 108 4.02 -6.71 -0.54
N VAL A 109 4.98 -6.26 -1.36
CA VAL A 109 4.89 -6.37 -2.82
C VAL A 109 5.10 -7.82 -3.23
N LYS A 110 4.16 -8.37 -4.00
CA LYS A 110 4.25 -9.72 -4.56
C LYS A 110 4.74 -9.75 -6.00
N GLY A 111 4.47 -8.70 -6.76
CA GLY A 111 4.96 -8.58 -8.12
C GLY A 111 4.56 -7.26 -8.77
N ALA A 112 5.17 -6.97 -9.90
CA ALA A 112 4.79 -5.85 -10.75
C ALA A 112 4.77 -6.29 -12.21
N SER A 113 3.85 -5.74 -12.99
CA SER A 113 3.74 -6.01 -14.43
C SER A 113 3.33 -4.76 -15.18
N LEU A 114 3.99 -4.49 -16.31
CA LEU A 114 3.63 -3.42 -17.24
C LEU A 114 2.82 -4.02 -18.39
N LYS A 115 1.61 -3.52 -18.61
CA LYS A 115 0.74 -3.95 -19.72
C LYS A 115 -0.01 -2.77 -20.29
N ASN A 116 0.09 -2.56 -21.61
CA ASN A 116 -0.65 -1.51 -22.33
C ASN A 116 -0.48 -0.10 -21.74
N GLY A 117 0.72 0.22 -21.25
CA GLY A 117 1.00 1.52 -20.61
C GLY A 117 0.44 1.66 -19.18
N LEU A 118 -0.03 0.57 -18.58
CA LEU A 118 -0.44 0.51 -17.18
C LEU A 118 0.53 -0.37 -16.38
N LEU A 119 1.04 0.18 -15.29
CA LEU A 119 1.84 -0.55 -14.32
C LEU A 119 0.92 -1.09 -13.22
N HIS A 120 0.84 -2.41 -13.10
CA HIS A 120 0.12 -3.10 -12.04
C HIS A 120 1.12 -3.59 -11.00
N ILE A 121 0.91 -3.23 -9.74
CA ILE A 121 1.72 -3.67 -8.59
C ILE A 121 0.82 -4.44 -7.65
N ASP A 122 1.08 -5.73 -7.48
CA ASP A 122 0.33 -6.62 -6.62
C ASP A 122 0.90 -6.60 -5.20
N LEU A 123 0.02 -6.42 -4.23
CA LEU A 123 0.32 -6.30 -2.82
C LEU A 123 -0.46 -7.36 -2.03
N LEU A 124 0.17 -7.94 -1.01
CA LEU A 124 -0.47 -8.89 -0.11
C LEU A 124 -0.18 -8.53 1.34
N ARG A 125 -1.22 -8.50 2.16
CA ARG A 125 -1.11 -8.42 3.61
C ARG A 125 -0.82 -9.80 4.19
N VAL A 126 0.37 -9.98 4.75
CA VAL A 126 0.78 -11.21 5.44
C VAL A 126 0.48 -11.01 6.93
N ILE A 127 -0.37 -11.84 7.53
CA ILE A 127 -0.57 -11.81 8.99
C ILE A 127 0.47 -12.74 9.61
N PRO A 128 1.44 -12.24 10.41
CA PRO A 128 2.42 -13.09 11.07
C PRO A 128 1.75 -14.16 11.91
N GLU A 129 2.26 -15.39 11.88
CA GLU A 129 1.68 -16.50 12.65
C GLU A 129 1.69 -16.24 14.16
N ALA A 130 2.64 -15.43 14.65
CA ALA A 130 2.73 -15.03 16.05
C ALA A 130 1.53 -14.18 16.54
N MET A 131 0.77 -13.57 15.61
CA MET A 131 -0.48 -12.87 15.93
C MET A 131 -1.71 -13.76 15.82
N LYS A 132 -1.57 -15.02 15.38
CA LYS A 132 -2.69 -15.98 15.45
C LYS A 132 -2.99 -16.23 16.94
N PRO A 133 -4.24 -16.05 17.39
CA PRO A 133 -4.60 -16.30 18.78
C PRO A 133 -4.31 -17.76 19.13
N ARG A 134 -3.42 -17.97 20.10
CA ARG A 134 -3.10 -19.30 20.63
C ARG A 134 -3.96 -19.59 21.86
N ARG A 135 -4.53 -20.79 21.91
CA ARG A 135 -5.28 -21.27 23.07
C ARG A 135 -4.29 -21.52 24.23
N ILE A 136 -4.54 -20.90 25.37
CA ILE A 136 -3.80 -21.16 26.60
C ILE A 136 -4.58 -22.25 27.36
N GLU A 137 -3.93 -23.38 27.64
CA GLU A 137 -4.51 -24.41 28.50
C GLU A 137 -4.42 -23.98 29.97
N ILE A 138 -5.51 -24.11 30.71
CA ILE A 138 -5.53 -23.85 32.15
C ILE A 138 -5.11 -25.14 32.86
N SER A 139 -3.91 -25.18 33.43
CA SER A 139 -3.47 -26.30 34.26
C SER A 139 -4.08 -26.18 35.66
N ASN A 140 -4.90 -27.16 36.07
CA ASN A 140 -5.43 -27.24 37.42
C ASN A 140 -4.34 -27.74 38.38
N ALA A 141 -3.78 -26.85 39.20
CA ALA A 141 -2.74 -27.18 40.18
C ALA A 141 -3.20 -28.04 41.38
N ASN A 142 -4.49 -28.40 41.46
CA ASN A 142 -5.08 -29.06 42.63
C ASN A 142 -5.58 -30.51 42.40
N ALA A 143 -5.19 -31.18 41.33
CA ALA A 143 -5.63 -32.57 41.08
C ALA A 143 -4.90 -33.65 41.89
N ASN A 144 -3.96 -33.29 42.78
CA ASN A 144 -3.16 -34.25 43.56
C ASN A 144 -3.14 -33.99 45.09
N ALA A 145 -4.14 -33.29 45.63
CA ALA A 145 -4.37 -33.34 47.07
C ALA A 145 -5.09 -34.66 47.41
N LYS A 146 -4.32 -35.75 47.49
CA LYS A 146 -4.80 -37.04 48.02
C LYS A 146 -5.32 -36.80 49.43
N THR A 147 -6.62 -36.94 49.61
CA THR A 147 -7.30 -37.03 50.90
C THR A 147 -6.65 -38.14 51.71
N ILE A 148 -5.98 -37.78 52.81
CA ILE A 148 -5.52 -38.74 53.79
C ILE A 148 -6.77 -39.13 54.59
N GLU A 149 -7.34 -40.29 54.28
CA GLU A 149 -8.36 -40.90 55.13
C GLU A 149 -7.72 -41.28 56.47
N ALA A 150 -8.05 -40.53 57.53
CA ALA A 150 -7.70 -40.91 58.88
C ALA A 150 -8.71 -41.98 59.35
N ASN A 151 -8.25 -43.24 59.34
CA ASN A 151 -8.93 -44.38 59.94
C ASN A 151 -9.08 -44.18 61.46
N ALA A 152 -10.23 -44.60 61.96
CA ALA A 152 -10.65 -44.53 63.36
C ALA A 152 -9.77 -45.36 64.31
N ALA A 153 -9.64 -44.87 65.55
CA ALA A 153 -9.60 -45.64 66.80
C ALA A 153 -10.00 -44.73 67.97
#